data_AF-A0A842LD43-F1
#
_entry.id   AF-A0A842LD43-F1
#
_cell.length_a   1.000
_cell.length_b   1.000
_cell.length_c   1.000
_cell.angle_alpha   90.00
_cell.angle_beta   90.00
_cell.angle_gamma   90.00
#
_symmetry.space_group_name_H-M   'P 1'
#
loop_
_entity.id
_entity.type
_entity.pdbx_description
1 polymer ?
#
loop_
_entity_poly.entity_id
_entity_poly.type
_entity_poly.pdbx_seq_one_letter_code
_entity_poly.pdbx_strand_id
1 'polypeptide(L)'
;MVEIRTSDELLTFLQKALEIEASFESMSQWESYINIKKDEFRDVVSELISESEKHKAMVEELISKVKVNHQWQMPSIRPREFDFKNKTEFEIMMELSKYEKLAYDIYKNIYDALKKSDLTNLVREGDSGLFFSTLELLINDESDHQSKIARYVGKVERIR
;
A
#
# COMPACT_ATOMS: atom_id res chain seq x y z
N MET A 1 16.45 7.05 -7.11
CA MET A 1 16.28 6.85 -5.66
C MET A 1 15.49 8.05 -5.17
N VAL A 2 14.38 7.83 -4.46
CA VAL A 2 13.56 8.93 -3.94
C VAL A 2 14.32 9.63 -2.82
N GLU A 3 14.32 10.96 -2.80
CA GLU A 3 14.83 11.75 -1.68
C GLU A 3 13.66 12.53 -1.08
N ILE A 4 13.55 12.54 0.24
CA ILE A 4 12.54 13.29 1.00
C ILE A 4 13.29 14.30 1.86
N ARG A 5 13.18 15.57 1.52
CA ARG A 5 13.91 16.69 2.13
C ARG A 5 12.98 17.59 2.94
N THR A 6 11.68 17.58 2.64
CA THR A 6 10.68 18.39 3.35
C THR A 6 9.51 17.55 3.86
N SER A 7 8.81 18.05 4.88
CA SER A 7 7.62 17.39 5.39
C SER A 7 6.49 17.34 4.37
N ASP A 8 6.39 18.31 3.46
CA ASP A 8 5.42 18.34 2.37
C ASP A 8 5.67 17.22 1.34
N GLU A 9 6.95 16.94 1.04
CA GLU A 9 7.33 15.79 0.20
C GLU A 9 6.95 14.48 0.89
N LEU A 10 7.23 14.35 2.19
CA LEU A 10 6.83 13.17 2.97
C LEU A 10 5.30 12.98 2.97
N LEU A 11 4.54 14.04 3.23
CA LEU A 11 3.07 14.02 3.17
C LEU A 11 2.58 13.57 1.80
N THR A 12 3.18 14.07 0.73
CA THR A 12 2.81 13.70 -0.63
C THR A 12 2.98 12.19 -0.87
N PHE A 13 4.06 11.58 -0.37
CA PHE A 13 4.27 10.14 -0.50
C PHE A 13 3.31 9.33 0.38
N LEU A 14 3.13 9.72 1.65
CA LEU A 14 2.22 9.01 2.55
C LEU A 14 0.77 9.06 2.07
N GLN A 15 0.35 10.15 1.46
CA GLN A 15 -1.01 10.23 0.95
C GLN A 15 -1.22 9.43 -0.33
N LYS A 16 -0.20 9.35 -1.20
CA LYS A 16 -0.23 8.38 -2.29
C LYS A 16 -0.35 6.96 -1.76
N ALA A 17 0.33 6.64 -0.66
CA ALA A 17 0.18 5.35 0.00
C ALA A 17 -1.26 5.19 0.54
N LEU A 18 -1.79 6.20 1.22
CA LEU A 18 -3.17 6.19 1.72
C LEU A 18 -4.18 5.96 0.59
N GLU A 19 -3.94 6.54 -0.58
CA GLU A 19 -4.79 6.37 -1.75
C GLU A 19 -4.69 4.97 -2.35
N ILE A 20 -3.49 4.40 -2.41
CA ILE A 20 -3.29 3.01 -2.83
C ILE A 20 -4.15 2.10 -1.96
N GLU A 21 -4.03 2.22 -0.63
CA GLU A 21 -4.80 1.45 0.35
C GLU A 21 -6.31 1.68 0.22
N ALA A 22 -6.74 2.94 0.31
CA ALA A 22 -8.15 3.31 0.45
C ALA A 22 -8.94 3.22 -0.87
N SER A 23 -8.26 3.24 -2.02
CA SER A 23 -8.91 3.19 -3.33
C SER A 23 -8.44 2.01 -4.16
N PHE A 24 -7.14 1.88 -4.44
CA PHE A 24 -6.72 0.91 -5.46
C PHE A 24 -6.84 -0.51 -4.94
N GLU A 25 -6.32 -0.79 -3.75
CA GLU A 25 -6.39 -2.09 -3.11
C GLU A 25 -7.81 -2.38 -2.67
N SER A 26 -8.41 -1.50 -1.85
CA SER A 26 -9.78 -1.72 -1.36
C SER A 26 -10.78 -2.00 -2.49
N MET A 27 -10.82 -1.17 -3.56
CA MET A 27 -11.79 -1.39 -4.64
C MET A 27 -11.46 -2.62 -5.47
N SER A 28 -10.17 -2.89 -5.77
CA SER A 28 -9.80 -4.08 -6.54
C SER A 28 -10.06 -5.37 -5.77
N GLN A 29 -9.85 -5.39 -4.46
CA GLN A 29 -10.11 -6.55 -3.61
C GLN A 29 -11.61 -6.83 -3.50
N TRP A 30 -12.46 -5.80 -3.30
CA TRP A 30 -13.91 -5.97 -3.29
C TRP A 30 -14.46 -6.46 -4.64
N GLU A 31 -13.98 -5.90 -5.75
CA GLU A 31 -14.36 -6.38 -7.07
C GLU A 31 -13.88 -7.82 -7.31
N SER A 32 -12.71 -8.19 -6.80
CA SER A 32 -12.20 -9.56 -6.84
C SER A 32 -13.11 -10.52 -6.09
N TYR A 33 -13.50 -10.15 -4.87
CA TYR A 33 -14.33 -10.99 -4.01
C TYR A 33 -15.68 -11.35 -4.67
N ILE A 34 -16.29 -10.39 -5.37
CA ILE A 34 -17.57 -10.58 -6.06
C ILE A 34 -17.42 -11.54 -7.26
N ASN A 35 -16.31 -11.48 -7.98
CA ASN A 35 -16.12 -12.22 -9.24
C ASN A 35 -15.48 -13.61 -9.05
N ILE A 36 -14.71 -13.81 -7.98
CA ILE A 36 -14.12 -15.11 -7.64
C ILE A 36 -15.21 -16.07 -7.15
N LYS A 37 -15.18 -17.32 -7.60
CA LYS A 37 -16.17 -18.35 -7.20
C LYS A 37 -15.61 -19.39 -6.22
N LYS A 38 -14.30 -19.63 -6.27
CA LYS A 38 -13.64 -20.65 -5.46
C LYS A 38 -13.30 -20.11 -4.06
N ASP A 39 -13.69 -20.86 -3.03
CA ASP A 39 -13.50 -20.45 -1.64
C ASP A 39 -12.03 -20.20 -1.29
N GLU A 40 -11.11 -21.06 -1.77
CA GLU A 40 -9.67 -20.93 -1.52
C GLU A 40 -9.07 -19.59 -1.97
N PHE A 41 -9.65 -18.96 -3.00
CA PHE A 41 -9.24 -17.64 -3.50
C PHE A 41 -9.97 -16.53 -2.74
N ARG A 42 -11.25 -16.74 -2.40
CA ARG A 42 -12.04 -15.78 -1.60
C ARG A 42 -11.48 -15.60 -0.20
N ASP A 43 -10.99 -16.66 0.42
CA ASP A 43 -10.40 -16.60 1.76
C ASP A 43 -9.19 -15.66 1.77
N VAL A 44 -8.31 -15.78 0.78
CA VAL A 44 -7.16 -14.88 0.62
C VAL A 44 -7.60 -13.45 0.34
N VAL A 45 -8.55 -13.24 -0.57
CA VAL A 45 -9.05 -11.88 -0.85
C VAL A 45 -9.73 -11.27 0.38
N SER A 46 -10.46 -12.05 1.17
CA SER A 46 -11.09 -11.58 2.40
C SER A 46 -10.05 -11.18 3.45
N GLU A 47 -8.93 -11.90 3.53
CA GLU A 47 -7.81 -11.54 4.39
C GLU A 47 -7.20 -10.20 3.94
N LEU A 48 -6.92 -10.05 2.64
CA LEU A 48 -6.38 -8.81 2.07
C LEU A 48 -7.28 -7.61 2.34
N ILE A 49 -8.60 -7.74 2.17
CA ILE A 49 -9.58 -6.68 2.50
C ILE A 49 -9.44 -6.23 3.96
N SER A 50 -9.35 -7.19 4.89
CA SER A 50 -9.25 -6.85 6.31
C SER A 50 -7.92 -6.20 6.68
N GLU A 51 -6.83 -6.55 6.00
CA GLU A 51 -5.50 -5.99 6.26
C GLU A 51 -5.36 -4.59 5.64
N SER A 52 -5.83 -4.35 4.42
CA SER A 52 -5.81 -3.02 3.79
C SER A 52 -6.59 -1.96 4.59
N GLU A 53 -7.67 -2.34 5.29
CA GLU A 53 -8.35 -1.43 6.21
C GLU A 53 -7.47 -1.02 7.41
N LYS A 54 -6.66 -1.95 7.94
CA LYS A 54 -5.71 -1.67 9.02
C LYS A 54 -4.55 -0.82 8.50
N HIS A 55 -4.02 -1.16 7.33
CA HIS A 55 -2.93 -0.43 6.70
C HIS A 55 -3.31 1.01 6.40
N LYS A 56 -4.52 1.24 5.86
CA LYS A 56 -5.09 2.58 5.73
C LYS A 56 -5.02 3.36 7.06
N ALA A 57 -5.47 2.77 8.16
CA ALA A 57 -5.43 3.42 9.47
C ALA A 57 -3.99 3.71 9.95
N MET A 58 -3.05 2.79 9.70
CA MET A 58 -1.62 2.98 10.00
C MET A 58 -1.03 4.13 9.18
N VAL A 59 -1.40 4.26 7.91
CA VAL A 59 -0.95 5.37 7.06
C VAL A 59 -1.55 6.71 7.51
N GLU A 60 -2.83 6.74 7.87
CA GLU A 60 -3.46 7.92 8.49
C GLU A 60 -2.72 8.33 9.77
N GLU A 61 -2.31 7.35 10.59
CA GLU A 61 -1.50 7.60 11.77
C GLU A 61 -0.13 8.20 11.39
N LEU A 62 0.57 7.64 10.41
CA LEU A 62 1.84 8.18 9.91
C LEU A 62 1.68 9.63 9.45
N ILE A 63 0.64 9.94 8.66
CA ILE A 63 0.34 11.29 8.20
C ILE A 63 0.15 12.24 9.38
N SER A 64 -0.57 11.81 10.42
CA SER A 64 -0.81 12.62 11.62
C SER A 64 0.47 12.99 12.38
N LYS A 65 1.54 12.20 12.24
CA LYS A 65 2.85 12.41 12.88
C LYS A 65 3.78 13.32 12.09
N VAL A 66 3.45 13.67 10.85
CA VAL A 66 4.27 14.58 10.03
C VAL A 66 4.12 16.02 10.52
N LYS A 67 5.21 16.80 10.47
CA LYS A 67 5.21 18.23 10.78
C LYS A 67 4.58 19.02 9.64
N VAL A 68 3.33 19.46 9.80
CA VAL A 68 2.62 20.23 8.79
C VAL A 68 2.77 21.73 9.06
N ASN A 69 3.34 22.48 8.11
CA ASN A 69 3.58 23.93 8.26
C ASN A 69 2.45 24.80 7.66
N HIS A 70 1.49 24.22 6.93
CA HIS A 70 0.38 24.94 6.32
C HIS A 70 -0.83 24.02 6.02
N GLN A 71 -1.98 24.57 5.66
CA GLN A 71 -3.11 23.78 5.16
C GLN A 71 -2.76 23.19 3.78
N TRP A 72 -2.21 21.99 3.78
CA TRP A 72 -1.88 21.25 2.56
C TRP A 72 -3.14 20.53 2.04
N GLN A 73 -3.46 20.66 0.75
CA GLN A 73 -4.65 20.05 0.13
C GLN A 73 -4.25 18.95 -0.85
N MET A 74 -4.94 17.82 -0.76
CA MET A 74 -4.71 16.66 -1.62
C MET A 74 -5.20 16.93 -3.03
N PRO A 75 -4.38 16.69 -4.07
CA PRO A 75 -4.91 16.58 -5.42
C PRO A 75 -5.81 15.34 -5.49
N SER A 76 -7.10 15.54 -5.76
CA SER A 76 -8.05 14.45 -6.00
C SER A 76 -7.59 13.64 -7.20
N ILE A 77 -7.40 12.34 -7.03
CA ILE A 77 -7.15 11.44 -8.14
C ILE A 77 -8.48 11.01 -8.76
N ARG A 78 -8.46 10.72 -10.06
CA ARG A 78 -9.64 10.26 -10.77
C ARG A 78 -10.02 8.87 -10.26
N PRO A 79 -11.31 8.59 -10.04
CA PRO A 79 -11.78 7.24 -9.76
C PRO A 79 -11.24 6.28 -10.83
N ARG A 80 -10.67 5.17 -10.38
CA ARG A 80 -10.28 4.07 -11.27
C ARG A 80 -11.37 3.01 -11.23
N GLU A 81 -11.88 2.65 -12.39
CA GLU A 81 -12.81 1.53 -12.51
C GLU A 81 -12.02 0.21 -12.55
N PHE A 82 -12.49 -0.75 -11.76
CA PHE A 82 -12.04 -2.14 -11.79
C PHE A 82 -13.17 -2.98 -12.37
N ASP A 83 -12.90 -3.75 -13.43
CA ASP A 83 -13.87 -4.67 -14.02
C ASP A 83 -13.22 -6.04 -14.18
N PHE A 84 -13.68 -7.00 -13.37
CA PHE A 84 -13.19 -8.37 -13.36
C PHE A 84 -14.21 -9.39 -13.89
N LYS A 85 -15.33 -8.95 -14.47
CA LYS A 85 -16.46 -9.82 -14.90
C LYS A 85 -16.09 -10.94 -15.87
N ASN A 86 -15.03 -10.76 -16.65
CA ASN A 86 -14.56 -11.74 -17.65
C ASN A 86 -13.15 -12.26 -17.36
N LYS A 87 -12.61 -12.02 -16.17
CA LYS A 87 -11.30 -12.52 -15.77
C LYS A 87 -11.43 -13.86 -15.06
N THR A 88 -10.48 -14.74 -15.33
CA THR A 88 -10.27 -15.94 -14.52
C THR A 88 -9.76 -15.56 -13.13
N GLU A 89 -9.95 -16.42 -12.13
CA GLU A 89 -9.45 -16.16 -10.77
C GLU A 89 -7.92 -15.94 -10.77
N PHE A 90 -7.20 -16.64 -11.64
CA PHE A 90 -5.75 -16.43 -11.83
C PHE A 90 -5.42 -15.01 -12.30
N GLU A 91 -6.14 -14.50 -13.30
CA GLU A 91 -5.94 -13.13 -13.80
C GLU A 91 -6.30 -12.09 -12.75
N ILE A 92 -7.34 -12.35 -11.94
CA ILE A 92 -7.71 -11.50 -10.81
C ILE A 92 -6.56 -11.44 -9.80
N MET A 93 -6.00 -12.59 -9.39
CA MET A 93 -4.86 -12.64 -8.47
C MET A 93 -3.61 -11.96 -9.04
N MET A 94 -3.36 -12.05 -10.36
CA MET A 94 -2.27 -11.29 -11.01
C MET A 94 -2.48 -9.79 -10.92
N GLU A 95 -3.72 -9.30 -11.08
CA GLU A 95 -3.99 -7.86 -10.94
C GLU A 95 -3.82 -7.41 -9.50
N LEU A 96 -4.32 -8.17 -8.52
CA LEU A 96 -4.12 -7.88 -7.09
C LEU A 96 -2.63 -7.79 -6.74
N SER A 97 -1.82 -8.74 -7.21
CA SER A 97 -0.36 -8.73 -6.98
C SER A 97 0.32 -7.44 -7.43
N LYS A 98 -0.21 -6.72 -8.43
CA LYS A 98 0.38 -5.45 -8.90
C LYS A 98 0.11 -4.32 -7.91
N TYR A 99 -1.02 -4.36 -7.21
CA TYR A 99 -1.40 -3.33 -6.24
C TYR A 99 -0.64 -3.53 -4.93
N GLU A 100 -0.57 -4.75 -4.40
CA GLU A 100 0.27 -5.07 -3.22
C GLU A 100 1.74 -4.72 -3.49
N LYS A 101 2.22 -4.97 -4.72
CA LYS A 101 3.56 -4.55 -5.12
C LYS A 101 3.73 -3.04 -5.11
N LEU A 102 2.70 -2.29 -5.53
CA LEU A 102 2.73 -0.83 -5.55
C LEU A 102 2.74 -0.27 -4.12
N ALA A 103 1.95 -0.82 -3.21
CA ALA A 103 1.96 -0.51 -1.78
C ALA A 103 3.34 -0.80 -1.15
N TYR A 104 3.87 -2.01 -1.36
CA TYR A 104 5.22 -2.37 -0.93
C TYR A 104 6.28 -1.38 -1.43
N ASP A 105 6.30 -1.10 -2.73
CA ASP A 105 7.32 -0.24 -3.33
C ASP A 105 7.22 1.19 -2.76
N ILE A 106 6.03 1.72 -2.50
CA ILE A 106 5.90 3.07 -1.91
C ILE A 106 6.38 3.11 -0.47
N TYR A 107 6.01 2.13 0.38
CA TYR A 107 6.49 2.09 1.76
C TYR A 107 7.99 1.91 1.83
N LYS A 108 8.54 1.01 0.99
CA LYS A 108 9.97 0.78 0.91
C LYS A 108 10.74 2.02 0.47
N ASN A 109 10.23 2.74 -0.52
CA ASN A 109 10.83 3.99 -0.98
C ASN A 109 10.81 5.09 0.09
N ILE A 110 9.70 5.23 0.84
CA ILE A 110 9.61 6.17 1.95
C ILE A 110 10.63 5.80 3.02
N TYR A 111 10.62 4.56 3.48
CA TYR A 111 11.50 4.07 4.53
C TYR A 111 12.99 4.26 4.16
N ASP A 112 13.39 3.88 2.94
CA ASP A 112 14.77 4.01 2.48
C ASP A 112 15.20 5.48 2.29
N ALA A 113 14.28 6.36 1.89
CA ALA A 113 14.53 7.80 1.81
C ALA A 113 14.75 8.39 3.21
N LEU A 114 13.86 8.07 4.16
CA LEU A 114 13.91 8.58 5.52
C LEU A 114 15.16 8.17 6.30
N LYS A 115 15.75 7.01 5.99
CA LYS A 115 17.06 6.60 6.55
C LYS A 115 18.19 7.58 6.25
N LYS A 116 18.04 8.42 5.22
CA LYS A 116 19.04 9.38 4.76
C LYS A 116 18.63 10.84 5.04
N SER A 117 17.43 11.04 5.59
CA SER A 117 16.86 12.36 5.84
C SER A 117 17.03 12.78 7.29
N ASP A 118 17.01 14.09 7.52
CA ASP A 118 16.92 14.64 8.88
C ASP A 118 15.47 14.62 9.38
N LEU A 119 15.13 13.56 10.12
CA LEU A 119 13.79 13.32 10.64
C LEU A 119 13.29 14.39 11.60
N THR A 120 14.20 15.11 12.27
CA THR A 120 13.81 16.15 13.22
C THR A 120 13.02 17.27 12.53
N ASN A 121 13.22 17.47 11.23
CA ASN A 121 12.51 18.46 10.43
C ASN A 121 11.28 17.90 9.71
N LEU A 122 11.08 16.58 9.72
CA LEU A 122 10.01 15.90 8.98
C LEU A 122 8.89 15.40 9.89
N VAL A 123 9.26 14.75 11.00
CA VAL A 123 8.33 14.08 11.91
C VAL A 123 8.30 14.81 13.24
N ARG A 124 7.16 14.78 13.93
CA ARG A 124 7.00 15.36 15.27
C ARG A 124 8.01 14.75 16.25
N GLU A 125 8.38 15.55 17.25
CA GLU A 125 9.36 15.12 18.25
C GLU A 125 8.82 13.93 19.07
N GLY A 126 9.65 12.91 19.27
CA GLY A 126 9.26 11.67 19.97
C GLY A 126 8.56 10.62 19.09
N ASP A 127 8.12 10.97 17.88
CA ASP A 127 7.35 10.06 17.02
C ASP A 127 8.21 9.23 16.04
N SER A 128 9.50 9.56 15.87
CA SER A 128 10.36 8.96 14.83
C SER A 128 10.53 7.44 14.96
N GLY A 129 10.61 6.90 16.18
CA GLY A 129 10.71 5.46 16.42
C GLY A 129 9.44 4.72 15.98
N LEU A 130 8.27 5.20 16.42
CA LEU A 130 6.98 4.65 16.02
C LEU A 130 6.74 4.79 14.52
N PHE A 131 7.22 5.87 13.92
CA PHE A 131 7.12 6.11 12.49
C PHE A 131 7.85 5.02 11.68
N PHE A 132 9.09 4.70 12.05
CA PHE A 132 9.85 3.64 11.38
C PHE A 132 9.27 2.25 11.65
N SER A 133 8.89 1.94 12.89
CA SER A 133 8.33 0.62 13.19
C SER A 133 7.03 0.38 12.43
N THR A 134 6.20 1.41 12.27
CA THR A 134 4.95 1.33 11.48
C THR A 134 5.25 1.09 10.01
N LEU A 135 6.24 1.79 9.42
CA LEU A 135 6.67 1.53 8.04
C LEU A 135 7.25 0.12 7.86
N GLU A 136 8.02 -0.38 8.81
CA GLU A 136 8.56 -1.76 8.75
C GLU A 136 7.46 -2.81 8.79
N LEU A 137 6.44 -2.60 9.63
CA LEU A 137 5.26 -3.47 9.66
C LEU A 137 4.53 -3.46 8.31
N LEU A 138 4.20 -2.28 7.77
CA LEU A 138 3.58 -2.16 6.45
C LEU A 138 4.39 -2.86 5.35
N ILE A 139 5.71 -2.66 5.32
CA ILE A 139 6.59 -3.33 4.33
C ILE A 139 6.55 -4.85 4.47
N ASN A 140 6.53 -5.37 5.69
CA ASN A 140 6.51 -6.81 5.95
C ASN A 140 5.16 -7.41 5.56
N ASP A 141 4.06 -6.76 5.95
CA ASP A 141 2.70 -7.20 5.63
C ASP A 141 2.50 -7.26 4.11
N GLU A 142 2.90 -6.22 3.38
CA GLU A 142 2.82 -6.18 1.92
C GLU A 142 3.69 -7.25 1.22
N SER A 143 4.84 -7.58 1.81
CA SER A 143 5.68 -8.69 1.34
C SER A 143 5.00 -10.05 1.58
N ASP A 144 4.31 -10.20 2.72
CA ASP A 144 3.56 -11.40 3.04
C ASP A 144 2.31 -11.55 2.16
N HIS A 145 1.60 -10.46 1.86
CA HIS A 145 0.49 -10.43 0.90
C HIS A 145 0.93 -10.90 -0.49
N GLN A 146 2.02 -10.34 -1.02
CA GLN A 146 2.61 -10.78 -2.28
C GLN A 146 2.95 -12.28 -2.24
N SER A 147 3.48 -12.77 -1.12
CA SER A 147 3.83 -14.18 -0.94
C SER A 147 2.61 -15.10 -0.87
N LYS A 148 1.49 -14.64 -0.28
CA LYS A 148 0.20 -15.35 -0.27
C LYS A 148 -0.37 -15.43 -1.68
N ILE A 149 -0.44 -14.30 -2.39
CA ILE A 149 -0.94 -14.22 -3.76
C ILE A 149 -0.09 -15.08 -4.71
N ALA A 150 1.24 -15.06 -4.56
CA ALA A 150 2.19 -15.82 -5.38
C ALA A 150 1.85 -17.33 -5.49
N ARG A 151 1.23 -17.91 -4.45
CA ARG A 151 0.82 -19.32 -4.43
C ARG A 151 -0.27 -19.64 -5.44
N TYR A 152 -1.08 -18.65 -5.81
CA TYR A 152 -2.24 -18.79 -6.70
C TYR A 152 -1.94 -18.37 -8.15
N VAL A 153 -0.92 -17.54 -8.35
CA VAL A 153 -0.45 -17.12 -9.68
C VAL A 153 0.68 -17.98 -10.25
N GLY A 154 1.11 -19.00 -9.52
CA GLY A 154 2.21 -19.87 -9.91
C GLY A 154 3.55 -19.12 -9.93
N LYS A 155 4.67 -19.86 -9.86
CA LYS A 155 5.97 -19.26 -10.15
C LYS A 155 5.97 -18.84 -11.63
N VAL A 156 5.77 -17.55 -11.90
CA VAL A 156 6.11 -16.98 -13.21
C VAL A 156 7.63 -17.02 -13.32
N GLU A 157 8.18 -18.18 -13.67
CA GLU A 157 9.52 -18.24 -14.23
C GLU A 157 9.46 -17.48 -15.55
N ARG A 158 9.99 -16.26 -15.55
CA ARG A 158 10.34 -15.57 -16.80
C ARG A 158 11.31 -16.48 -17.54
N ILE A 159 10.82 -17.18 -18.56
CA ILE A 159 11.68 -17.78 -19.58
C ILE A 159 12.47 -16.61 -20.19
N ARG A 160 13.78 -16.56 -19.91
CA ARG A 160 14.74 -15.70 -20.58
C ARG A 160 15.42 -16.48 -21.69
#